data_AF-A0A9Q8HPL4-F1
#
_entry.id   AF-A0A9Q8HPL4-F1
#
_cell.length_a   1.000
_cell.length_b   1.000
_cell.length_c   1.000
_cell.angle_alpha   90.00
_cell.angle_beta   90.00
_cell.angle_gamma   90.00
#
_symmetry.space_group_name_H-M   'P 1'
#
loop_
_entity.id
_entity.type
_entity.pdbx_description
1 polymer ?
#
loop_
_entity_poly.entity_id
_entity_poly.type
_entity_poly.pdbx_seq_one_letter_code
_entity_poly.pdbx_strand_id
1 'polypeptide(L)' 'IRMHPDQDTLKTMMGAAGFENVDYYNLSAGIVALHRGYKF' A
#
# COMPACT_ATOMS: atom_id res chain seq x y z
N ILE A 1 6.49 17.84 9.36
CA ILE A 1 6.99 16.56 8.80
C ILE A 1 5.77 15.70 8.46
N ARG A 2 5.70 15.10 7.27
CA ARG A 2 4.60 14.19 6.89
C ARG A 2 5.06 12.77 7.24
N MET A 3 4.32 12.10 8.11
CA MET A 3 4.58 10.70 8.46
C MET A 3 4.10 9.78 7.32
N HIS A 4 4.84 8.70 7.10
CA HIS A 4 4.39 7.64 6.21
C HIS A 4 3.16 6.95 6.85
N PRO A 5 2.07 6.72 6.10
CA PRO A 5 0.89 6.02 6.61
C PRO A 5 1.18 4.54 6.92
N ASP A 6 0.30 3.90 7.68
CA ASP A 6 0.31 2.44 7.82
C ASP A 6 -0.13 1.73 6.52
N GLN A 7 -0.03 0.39 6.53
CA GLN A 7 -0.21 -0.43 5.33
C GLN A 7 -1.64 -0.37 4.77
N ASP A 8 -2.65 -0.39 5.64
CA ASP A 8 -4.07 -0.35 5.26
C ASP A 8 -4.49 1.03 4.78
N THR A 9 -3.96 2.08 5.42
CA THR A 9 -4.14 3.46 4.99
C THR A 9 -3.53 3.65 3.61
N LEU A 10 -2.30 3.17 3.37
CA LEU A 10 -1.66 3.27 2.06
C LEU A 10 -2.42 2.47 0.98
N LYS A 11 -2.89 1.26 1.31
CA LYS A 11 -3.76 0.45 0.42
C LYS A 11 -5.02 1.22 0.02
N THR A 12 -5.67 1.88 0.98
CA THR A 12 -6.85 2.72 0.73
C THR A 12 -6.52 3.91 -0.15
N MET A 13 -5.37 4.57 0.07
CA MET A 13 -4.91 5.66 -0.77
C MET A 13 -4.63 5.23 -2.22
N MET A 14 -4.09 4.02 -2.42
CA MET A 14 -3.91 3.44 -3.75
C MET A 14 -5.26 3.17 -4.43
N GLY A 15 -6.24 2.64 -3.69
CA GLY A 15 -7.62 2.50 -4.16
C GLY A 15 -8.22 3.82 -4.62
N ALA A 16 -8.10 4.87 -3.80
CA ALA A 16 -8.57 6.21 -4.13
C ALA A 16 -7.86 6.83 -5.36
N ALA A 17 -6.63 6.40 -5.66
CA ALA A 17 -5.88 6.80 -6.85
C ALA A 17 -6.26 6.01 -8.13
N GLY A 18 -7.22 5.08 -8.01
CA GLY A 18 -7.74 4.25 -9.10
C GLY A 18 -6.92 3.00 -9.37
N PHE A 19 -6.13 2.52 -8.40
CA PHE A 19 -5.57 1.17 -8.45
C PHE A 19 -6.57 0.17 -7.88
N GLU A 20 -6.80 -0.91 -8.61
CA GLU A 20 -7.66 -2.03 -8.25
C GLU A 20 -6.82 -3.24 -7.80
N ASN A 21 -7.45 -4.18 -7.10
CA ASN A 21 -6.82 -5.40 -6.57
C ASN A 21 -5.51 -5.10 -5.83
N VAL A 22 -5.54 -4.04 -5.00
CA VAL A 22 -4.36 -3.61 -4.23
C VAL A 22 -4.15 -4.55 -3.06
N ASP A 23 -2.98 -5.17 -2.99
CA ASP A 23 -2.53 -5.98 -1.87
C ASP A 23 -1.11 -5.60 -1.45
N TYR A 24 -0.74 -5.94 -0.22
CA TYR A 24 0.60 -5.69 0.29
C TYR A 24 1.21 -6.94 0.93
N TYR A 25 2.54 -7.03 0.85
CA TYR A 25 3.32 -8.10 1.44
C TYR A 25 4.37 -7.50 2.36
N ASN A 26 4.34 -7.92 3.63
CA ASN A 26 5.36 -7.55 4.59
C ASN A 26 6.64 -8.36 4.34
N LEU A 27 7.76 -7.67 4.38
CA LEU A 27 9.12 -8.18 4.21
C LEU A 27 9.94 -7.82 5.45
N SER A 28 11.06 -8.51 5.65
CA SER A 28 11.99 -8.21 6.76
C SER A 28 11.29 -8.08 8.11
N ALA A 29 10.43 -9.06 8.45
CA ALA A 29 9.64 -9.10 9.68
C ALA A 29 8.76 -7.84 9.93
N GLY A 30 8.29 -7.18 8.87
CA GLY A 30 7.37 -6.03 8.95
C GLY A 30 8.05 -4.67 8.92
N ILE A 31 9.37 -4.61 8.71
CA ILE A 31 10.11 -3.36 8.56
C ILE A 31 9.85 -2.73 7.17
N VAL A 32 9.67 -3.57 6.15
CA VAL A 32 9.44 -3.15 4.77
C VAL A 32 8.16 -3.78 4.27
N ALA A 33 7.39 -3.07 3.44
CA ALA A 33 6.24 -3.62 2.74
C ALA A 33 6.30 -3.29 1.25
N LEU A 34 5.78 -4.19 0.42
CA LEU A 34 5.58 -3.98 -1.02
C LEU A 34 4.08 -3.98 -1.32
N HIS A 35 3.55 -2.87 -1.84
CA HIS A 35 2.19 -2.80 -2.36
C HIS A 35 2.14 -2.99 -3.86
N ARG A 36 1.22 -3.81 -4.32
CA ARG A 36 0.95 -4.04 -5.75
C ARG A 36 -0.53 -3.82 -6.01
N GLY A 37 -0.85 -3.04 -7.03
CA GLY A 37 -2.20 -2.87 -7.57
C GLY A 37 -2.15 -2.70 -9.08
N TYR A 38 -3.30 -2.86 -9.73
CA TYR A 38 -3.45 -2.78 -11.18
C TYR A 38 -4.34 -1.59 -11.55
N LYS A 39 -4.04 -0.90 -12.63
CA LYS A 39 -4.89 0.19 -13.15
C LYS A 39 -5.15 -0.08 -14.63
N PHE A 40 -6.42 -0.16 -15.01
CA PHE A 40 -6.87 -0.42 -16.38
C PHE A 40 -7.11 0.89 -17.15
#